data_AF-U1KVU8-F1
#
_entry.id   AF-U1KVU8-F1
#
_cell.length_a   1.000
_cell.length_b   1.000
_cell.length_c   1.000
_cell.angle_alpha   90.00
_cell.angle_beta   90.00
_cell.angle_gamma   90.00
#
_symmetry.space_group_name_H-M   'P 1'
#
loop_
_entity.id
_entity.type
_entity.pdbx_description
1 polymer ?
#
loop_
_entity_poly.entity_id
_entity_poly.type
_entity_poly.pdbx_seq_one_letter_code
_entity_poly.pdbx_strand_id
1 'polypeptide(L)' 'MHQIGLTQWKVNSGYHLRSLAETAMYRFKQLMGDKLKSRQFNSQHTETMIKAQAINKMAGLGMPKYQQQS' A
#
# COMPACT_ATOMS: atom_id res chain seq x y z
N MET A 1 -19.80 -2.79 -28.82
CA MET A 1 -18.75 -2.87 -27.79
C MET A 1 -18.14 -1.49 -27.62
N HIS A 2 -18.31 -0.86 -26.47
CA HIS A 2 -17.73 0.46 -26.19
C HIS A 2 -16.20 0.33 -26.24
N GLN A 3 -15.56 0.80 -27.31
CA GLN A 3 -14.10 0.80 -27.45
C GLN A 3 -13.52 1.97 -26.65
N ILE A 4 -13.56 1.84 -25.33
CA ILE A 4 -12.84 2.75 -24.44
C ILE A 4 -11.38 2.32 -24.50
N GLY A 5 -10.47 3.22 -24.91
CA GLY A 5 -9.04 2.92 -24.95
C GLY A 5 -8.49 2.53 -23.57
N LEU A 6 -7.44 1.70 -23.54
CA LEU A 6 -6.88 1.13 -22.30
C LEU A 6 -6.60 2.19 -21.22
N THR A 7 -6.06 3.35 -21.61
CA THR A 7 -5.78 4.46 -20.70
C THR A 7 -7.05 4.98 -20.02
N GLN A 8 -8.09 5.22 -20.82
CA GLN A 8 -9.37 5.71 -20.31
C GLN A 8 -10.07 4.65 -19.46
N TRP A 9 -9.96 3.37 -19.82
CA TRP A 9 -10.45 2.27 -18.98
C TRP A 9 -9.72 2.20 -17.62
N LYS A 10 -8.39 2.36 -17.59
CA LYS A 10 -7.60 2.37 -16.35
C LYS A 10 -8.00 3.51 -15.42
N VAL A 11 -8.30 4.68 -15.96
CA VAL A 11 -8.80 5.83 -15.19
C VAL A 11 -10.20 5.55 -14.66
N ASN A 12 -11.13 5.18 -15.54
CA ASN A 12 -12.54 4.96 -15.18
C ASN A 12 -12.73 3.83 -14.15
N SER A 13 -11.87 2.81 -14.19
CA SER A 13 -11.90 1.69 -13.24
C SER A 13 -11.17 1.96 -11.93
N GLY A 14 -10.50 3.11 -11.76
CA GLY A 14 -9.67 3.39 -10.59
C GLY A 14 -8.47 2.46 -10.45
N TYR A 15 -8.00 1.87 -11.57
CA TYR A 15 -6.99 0.82 -11.59
C TYR A 15 -5.72 1.21 -10.85
N HIS A 16 -5.27 2.45 -11.01
CA HIS A 16 -4.03 2.92 -10.37
C HIS A 16 -4.13 2.90 -8.83
N LEU A 17 -5.23 3.43 -8.28
CA LEU A 17 -5.46 3.43 -6.83
C LEU A 17 -5.57 2.00 -6.28
N ARG A 18 -6.28 1.13 -7.00
CA ARG A 18 -6.39 -0.28 -6.65
C ARG A 18 -5.02 -0.97 -6.64
N SER A 19 -4.23 -0.78 -7.69
CA SER A 19 -2.88 -1.36 -7.81
C SER A 19 -1.94 -0.88 -6.70
N LEU A 20 -2.04 0.39 -6.30
CA LEU A 20 -1.30 0.93 -5.15
C LEU A 20 -1.74 0.28 -3.83
N ALA A 21 -3.04 0.14 -3.60
CA ALA A 21 -3.57 -0.52 -2.40
C ALA A 21 -3.19 -2.00 -2.32
N GLU A 22 -3.28 -2.73 -3.44
CA GLU A 22 -2.86 -4.14 -3.53
C GLU A 22 -1.36 -4.28 -3.23
N THR A 23 -0.53 -3.40 -3.79
CA THR A 23 0.91 -3.39 -3.54
C THR A 23 1.23 -3.04 -2.09
N ALA A 24 0.53 -2.08 -1.49
CA ALA A 24 0.67 -1.73 -0.07
C ALA A 24 0.31 -2.92 0.84
N MET A 25 -0.79 -3.62 0.55
CA MET A 25 -1.20 -4.80 1.31
C MET A 25 -0.27 -5.99 1.11
N TYR A 26 0.27 -6.19 -0.10
CA TYR A 26 1.31 -7.19 -0.34
C TYR A 26 2.53 -6.94 0.55
N ARG A 27 3.06 -5.69 0.56
CA ARG A 27 4.18 -5.30 1.43
C ARG A 27 3.84 -5.48 2.91
N PHE A 28 2.63 -5.14 3.33
CA PHE A 28 2.17 -5.34 4.70
C PHE A 28 2.30 -6.81 5.11
N LYS A 29 1.77 -7.73 4.30
CA LYS A 29 1.81 -9.17 4.61
C LYS A 29 3.24 -9.72 4.59
N GLN A 30 4.08 -9.28 3.65
CA GLN A 30 5.47 -9.74 3.55
C GLN A 30 6.31 -9.30 4.76
N LEU A 31 6.13 -8.06 5.23
CA LEU A 31 6.99 -7.50 6.29
C LEU A 31 6.45 -7.74 7.71
N MET A 32 5.13 -7.80 7.88
CA MET A 32 4.48 -7.83 9.21
C MET A 32 3.74 -9.14 9.50
N GLY A 33 3.74 -10.06 8.53
CA GLY A 33 3.00 -11.31 8.57
C GLY A 33 1.58 -11.19 8.01
N ASP A 34 1.02 -12.33 7.60
CA ASP A 34 -0.32 -12.46 7.03
C ASP A 34 -1.44 -12.47 8.08
N LYS A 35 -1.10 -12.53 9.37
CA LYS A 35 -2.03 -12.64 10.50
C LYS A 35 -1.79 -11.57 11.57
N LEU A 36 -2.86 -11.21 12.25
CA LEU A 36 -2.82 -10.40 13.47
C LEU A 36 -2.69 -11.32 14.68
N LYS A 37 -1.96 -10.88 15.70
CA LYS A 37 -1.73 -11.66 16.93
C LYS A 37 -2.89 -11.51 17.91
N SER A 38 -3.49 -10.33 17.98
CA SER A 38 -4.57 -10.10 18.93
C SER A 38 -5.88 -10.77 18.52
N ARG A 39 -6.66 -11.19 19.52
CA ARG A 39 -8.01 -11.76 19.34
C ARG A 39 -9.13 -10.76 19.59
N GLN A 40 -8.80 -9.56 20.07
CA GLN A 40 -9.76 -8.50 20.36
C GLN A 40 -9.70 -7.45 19.24
N PHE A 41 -10.86 -7.02 18.74
CA PHE A 41 -10.95 -6.11 17.59
C PHE A 41 -10.18 -4.79 17.82
N ASN A 42 -10.36 -4.14 18.97
CA ASN A 42 -9.68 -2.89 19.29
C ASN A 42 -8.15 -3.06 19.28
N SER A 43 -7.68 -4.18 19.80
CA SER A 43 -6.25 -4.50 19.80
C SER A 43 -5.72 -4.87 18.41
N GLN A 44 -6.53 -5.51 17.57
CA GLN A 44 -6.21 -5.75 16.15
C GLN A 44 -6.11 -4.43 15.36
N HIS A 45 -7.01 -3.48 15.63
CA HIS A 45 -6.96 -2.15 15.04
C HIS A 45 -5.65 -1.44 15.41
N THR A 46 -5.31 -1.41 16.71
CA THR A 46 -4.05 -0.83 17.19
C THR A 46 -2.83 -1.54 16.60
N GLU A 47 -2.81 -2.88 16.58
CA GLU A 47 -1.74 -3.67 15.96
C GLU A 47 -1.54 -3.30 14.49
N THR A 48 -2.64 -3.19 13.74
CA THR A 48 -2.62 -2.84 12.31
C THR A 48 -2.07 -1.43 12.08
N MET A 49 -2.51 -0.45 12.88
CA MET A 49 -2.04 0.93 12.79
C MET A 49 -0.54 1.04 13.08
N ILE A 50 -0.05 0.35 14.11
CA ILE A 50 1.38 0.32 14.45
C ILE A 50 2.19 -0.30 13.31
N LYS A 51 1.74 -1.44 12.77
CA LYS A 51 2.39 -2.11 11.63
C LYS A 51 2.44 -1.21 10.39
N ALA A 52 1.36 -0.50 10.09
CA ALA A 52 1.32 0.45 8.97
C ALA A 52 2.29 1.63 9.17
N GLN A 53 2.34 2.20 10.38
CA GLN A 53 3.31 3.26 10.71
C GLN A 53 4.76 2.79 10.57
N ALA A 54 5.07 1.56 11.01
CA ALA A 54 6.40 0.98 10.85
C ALA A 54 6.79 0.86 9.37
N ILE A 55 5.89 0.39 8.50
CA ILE A 55 6.12 0.30 7.06
C ILE A 55 6.36 1.68 6.44
N ASN A 56 5.56 2.68 6.81
CA ASN A 56 5.74 4.04 6.30
C ASN A 56 7.09 4.63 6.73
N LYS A 57 7.53 4.37 7.97
CA LYS A 57 8.84 4.78 8.45
C LYS A 57 9.98 4.09 7.70
N MET A 58 9.90 2.78 7.49
CA MET A 58 10.88 2.03 6.69
C MET A 58 10.93 2.56 5.25
N ALA A 59 9.79 2.85 4.64
CA ALA A 59 9.70 3.40 3.30
C ALA A 59 10.41 4.76 3.21
N GLY A 60 10.18 5.66 4.17
CA GLY A 60 10.84 6.97 4.21
C GLY A 60 12.35 6.88 4.41
N LEU A 61 12.84 5.89 5.16
CA LEU A 61 14.28 5.68 5.38
C LEU A 61 14.99 5.05 4.17
N GLY A 62 14.30 4.17 3.44
CA GLY A 62 14.86 3.44 2.29
C GLY A 62 14.68 4.13 0.94
N MET A 63 13.93 5.24 0.87
CA MET A 63 13.66 5.91 -0.40
C MET A 63 14.87 6.77 -0.81
N PRO A 64 15.47 6.52 -1.99
CA PRO A 64 16.54 7.38 -2.48
C PRO A 64 15.98 8.79 -2.72
N LYS A 65 16.69 9.81 -2.24
CA LYS A 65 16.36 11.19 -2.57
C LYS A 65 16.79 11.44 -4.00
N TYR A 66 15.84 11.73 -4.86
CA TYR A 66 16.15 12.21 -6.20
C TYR A 66 16.83 13.58 -6.07
N GLN A 67 18.13 13.65 -6.34
CA GLN A 67 18.84 14.91 -6.52
C GLN A 67 18.80 15.24 -8.01
N GLN A 68 18.02 16.25 -8.39
CA GLN A 68 18.14 16.86 -9.71
C GLN A 68 19.54 17.47 -9.79
N GLN A 69 20.40 16.92 -10.64
CA GLN A 69 21.64 17.60 -11.02
C GLN A 69 21.25 18.88 -11.77
N SER A 70 21.53 20.02 -11.14
CA SER A 70 21.50 21.35 -11.78
C SER A 70 22.74 21.54 -12.64
#